data_AF-A0A7T5R0Z8-F1
#
_entry.id   AF-A0A7T5R0Z8-F1
#
_cell.length_a   1.000
_cell.length_b   1.000
_cell.length_c   1.000
_cell.angle_alpha   90.00
_cell.angle_beta   90.00
_cell.angle_gamma   90.00
#
_symmetry.space_group_name_H-M   'P 1'
#
loop_
_entity.id
_entity.type
_entity.pdbx_description
1 polymer ?
#
loop_
_entity_poly.entity_id
_entity_poly.type
_entity_poly.pdbx_seq_one_letter_code
_entity_poly.pdbx_strand_id
1 'polypeptide(L)'
;MSAMKDDWKRAIRAWNAYPAHEETIDVPALQRLLEAQNRIYSHLGSQGEEFLELMRLASPHESYDPELESMAARYDSHASEGALAHAITYGPLALRDPHGLFQTRTHEFVHAIHCHTLAPFQAIPGNHHSPVILSPADACLLMELAERAAFTIERLFKLKHKMALRPNAEVSAMEYGFLHSPDITIPQHAASYLENIALGHDNYTGLMYYRDMALDIYQADILRREQTSTAYPPVIARLSAADILATGHLLGLDLFAPQPFIPAYSTDSLPVTNQQDMKLQHLENWIGITRQQDLPTLAEALSDLGYTEEGYLREQQKLQKRGRPYTVKDQIKGFRL
;
A
#
# COMPACT_ATOMS: atom_id res chain seq x y z
N MET A 1 27.84 -8.91 7.07
CA MET A 1 28.13 -7.46 7.21
C MET A 1 28.98 -6.86 6.07
N SER A 2 30.11 -7.44 5.65
CA SER A 2 30.87 -6.89 4.49
C SER A 2 30.09 -7.00 3.17
N ALA A 3 29.44 -8.15 2.91
CA ALA A 3 28.67 -8.38 1.69
C ALA A 3 27.56 -7.33 1.43
N MET A 4 26.79 -6.94 2.44
CA MET A 4 25.75 -5.91 2.31
C MET A 4 26.33 -4.51 2.07
N LYS A 5 27.44 -4.15 2.72
CA LYS A 5 28.15 -2.90 2.42
C LYS A 5 28.68 -2.90 0.98
N ASP A 6 29.09 -4.06 0.49
CA ASP A 6 29.57 -4.22 -0.89
C ASP A 6 28.42 -4.19 -1.90
N ASP A 7 27.24 -4.76 -1.57
CA ASP A 7 26.02 -4.65 -2.36
C ASP A 7 25.49 -3.22 -2.42
N TRP A 8 25.51 -2.50 -1.30
CA TRP A 8 25.16 -1.08 -1.27
C TRP A 8 26.15 -0.23 -2.06
N LYS A 9 27.45 -0.48 -1.92
CA LYS A 9 28.46 0.14 -2.76
C LYS A 9 28.31 -0.26 -4.23
N ARG A 10 27.80 -1.44 -4.55
CA ARG A 10 27.48 -1.85 -5.94
C ARG A 10 26.25 -1.07 -6.44
N ALA A 11 25.21 -0.90 -5.62
CA ALA A 11 24.06 -0.06 -5.92
C ALA A 11 24.47 1.39 -6.20
N ILE A 12 25.22 2.00 -5.27
CA ILE A 12 25.77 3.35 -5.40
C ILE A 12 26.75 3.46 -6.58
N ARG A 13 27.55 2.44 -6.88
CA ARG A 13 28.45 2.47 -8.05
C ARG A 13 27.69 2.34 -9.36
N ALA A 14 26.70 1.47 -9.44
CA ALA A 14 25.81 1.37 -10.60
C ALA A 14 25.07 2.69 -10.84
N TRP A 15 24.73 3.38 -9.76
CA TRP A 15 24.12 4.70 -9.75
C TRP A 15 25.09 5.83 -10.14
N ASN A 16 26.26 5.91 -9.53
CA ASN A 16 27.24 6.97 -9.80
C ASN A 16 27.91 6.81 -11.18
N ALA A 17 27.87 5.62 -11.76
CA ALA A 17 28.27 5.39 -13.15
C ALA A 17 27.26 5.98 -14.16
N TYR A 18 26.13 6.48 -13.67
CA TYR A 18 25.10 7.11 -14.48
C TYR A 18 25.36 8.62 -14.61
N PRO A 19 25.48 9.18 -15.82
CA PRO A 19 25.67 10.61 -15.99
C PRO A 19 24.41 11.35 -15.51
N ALA A 20 24.58 12.24 -14.52
CA ALA A 20 23.51 13.04 -13.92
C ALA A 20 22.82 14.06 -14.88
N HIS A 21 23.06 13.93 -16.18
CA HIS A 21 22.78 14.95 -17.20
C HIS A 21 22.14 14.40 -18.49
N GLU A 22 21.83 13.10 -18.58
CA GLU A 22 21.17 12.56 -19.77
C GLU A 22 19.64 12.58 -19.60
N GLU A 23 18.96 13.32 -20.47
CA GLU A 23 17.49 13.51 -20.52
C GLU A 23 16.70 12.25 -20.90
N THR A 24 17.39 11.14 -21.18
CA THR A 24 16.77 9.86 -21.50
C THR A 24 17.30 8.77 -20.58
N ILE A 25 16.39 8.19 -19.82
CA ILE A 25 16.70 7.13 -18.86
C ILE A 25 16.64 5.79 -19.58
N ASP A 26 17.78 5.10 -19.60
CA ASP A 26 17.89 3.74 -20.12
C ASP A 26 17.24 2.82 -19.08
N VAL A 27 16.16 2.12 -19.46
CA VAL A 27 15.46 1.09 -18.67
C VAL A 27 16.42 0.11 -17.94
N PRO A 28 17.54 -0.33 -18.53
CA PRO A 28 18.61 -1.08 -17.86
C PRO A 28 19.17 -0.47 -16.56
N ALA A 29 19.16 0.85 -16.39
CA ALA A 29 19.71 1.52 -15.22
C ALA A 29 18.81 1.38 -13.99
N LEU A 30 17.52 1.65 -14.19
CA LEU A 30 16.49 1.41 -13.20
C LEU A 30 16.48 -0.08 -12.83
N GLN A 31 16.52 -0.98 -13.82
CA GLN A 31 16.59 -2.43 -13.60
C GLN A 31 17.74 -2.81 -12.64
N ARG A 32 18.97 -2.31 -12.89
CA ARG A 32 20.14 -2.57 -12.03
C ARG A 32 19.97 -2.03 -10.62
N LEU A 33 19.33 -0.87 -10.48
CA LEU A 33 19.06 -0.26 -9.17
C LEU A 33 18.02 -1.07 -8.39
N LEU A 34 16.93 -1.49 -9.04
CA LEU A 34 15.89 -2.34 -8.43
C LEU A 34 16.47 -3.71 -8.02
N GLU A 35 17.30 -4.32 -8.87
CA GLU A 35 18.05 -5.54 -8.53
C GLU A 35 18.96 -5.35 -7.31
N ALA A 36 19.61 -4.19 -7.21
CA ALA A 36 20.46 -3.87 -6.06
C ALA A 36 19.64 -3.66 -4.79
N GLN A 37 18.45 -3.07 -4.88
CA GLN A 37 17.53 -2.95 -3.76
C GLN A 37 16.94 -4.29 -3.33
N ASN A 38 16.66 -5.21 -4.26
CA ASN A 38 16.24 -6.57 -3.90
C ASN A 38 17.27 -7.27 -3.00
N ARG A 39 18.56 -7.07 -3.28
CA ARG A 39 19.64 -7.60 -2.42
C ARG A 39 19.62 -6.98 -1.02
N ILE A 40 19.18 -5.73 -0.86
CA ILE A 40 19.07 -5.09 0.46
C ILE A 40 18.07 -5.85 1.33
N TYR A 41 16.90 -6.21 0.79
CA TYR A 41 15.88 -6.94 1.56
C TYR A 41 16.39 -8.29 2.07
N SER A 42 17.14 -9.06 1.26
CA SER A 42 17.76 -10.32 1.72
C SER A 42 18.69 -10.15 2.93
N HIS A 43 19.32 -8.98 3.06
CA HIS A 43 20.20 -8.67 4.21
C HIS A 43 19.43 -8.20 5.46
N LEU A 44 18.11 -8.02 5.39
CA LEU A 44 17.26 -7.62 6.53
C LEU A 44 16.79 -8.81 7.40
N GLY A 45 17.26 -10.03 7.10
CA GLY A 45 16.93 -11.25 7.83
C GLY A 45 15.63 -11.90 7.36
N SER A 46 15.02 -12.73 8.20
CA SER A 46 13.81 -13.50 7.84
C SER A 46 12.65 -12.63 7.35
N GLN A 47 12.41 -11.48 7.99
CA GLN A 47 11.36 -10.54 7.54
C GLN A 47 11.64 -9.93 6.17
N GLY A 48 12.91 -9.77 5.79
CA GLY A 48 13.28 -9.29 4.46
C GLY A 48 13.09 -10.35 3.38
N GLU A 49 13.40 -11.61 3.70
CA GLU A 49 13.15 -12.75 2.79
C GLU A 49 11.65 -13.02 2.62
N GLU A 50 10.87 -12.99 3.71
CA GLU A 50 9.40 -13.08 3.65
C GLU A 50 8.81 -11.94 2.81
N PHE A 51 9.29 -10.72 2.99
CA PHE A 51 8.87 -9.59 2.15
C PHE A 51 9.19 -9.83 0.68
N LEU A 52 10.40 -10.30 0.34
CA LEU A 52 10.76 -10.65 -1.03
C LEU A 52 9.87 -11.75 -1.64
N GLU A 53 9.50 -12.76 -0.85
CA GLU A 53 8.58 -13.81 -1.27
C GLU A 53 7.20 -13.23 -1.59
N LEU A 54 6.64 -12.43 -0.69
CA LEU A 54 5.35 -11.75 -0.88
C LEU A 54 5.39 -10.80 -2.08
N MET A 55 6.49 -10.06 -2.27
CA MET A 55 6.69 -9.21 -3.45
C MET A 55 6.67 -10.02 -4.74
N ARG A 56 7.29 -11.21 -4.77
CA ARG A 56 7.28 -12.09 -5.95
C ARG A 56 5.90 -12.67 -6.23
N LEU A 57 5.11 -12.94 -5.19
CA LEU A 57 3.74 -13.43 -5.33
C LEU A 57 2.80 -12.33 -5.83
N ALA A 58 2.89 -11.13 -5.25
CA ALA A 58 2.14 -9.96 -5.66
C ALA A 58 2.52 -9.50 -7.08
N SER A 59 3.80 -9.65 -7.44
CA SER A 59 4.34 -9.41 -8.79
C SER A 59 3.85 -8.10 -9.43
N PRO A 60 3.96 -6.94 -8.75
CA PRO A 60 3.53 -5.67 -9.34
C PRO A 60 4.35 -5.34 -10.59
N HIS A 61 3.71 -4.68 -11.54
CA HIS A 61 4.37 -4.18 -12.74
C HIS A 61 5.20 -2.93 -12.40
N GLU A 62 6.51 -3.08 -12.34
CA GLU A 62 7.44 -1.97 -12.12
C GLU A 62 7.76 -1.27 -13.46
N SER A 63 7.52 0.04 -13.56
CA SER A 63 7.76 0.82 -14.78
C SER A 63 8.39 2.19 -14.51
N TYR A 64 8.78 2.91 -15.56
CA TYR A 64 9.36 4.25 -15.47
C TYR A 64 8.55 5.24 -16.29
N ASP A 65 8.25 6.41 -15.72
CA ASP A 65 7.60 7.51 -16.42
C ASP A 65 8.38 8.82 -16.22
N PRO A 66 8.95 9.42 -17.28
CA PRO A 66 9.65 10.70 -17.18
C PRO A 66 8.76 11.89 -16.85
N GLU A 67 7.44 11.78 -17.01
CA GLU A 67 6.48 12.85 -16.68
C GLU A 67 5.99 12.79 -15.23
N LEU A 68 6.29 11.70 -14.51
CA LEU A 68 5.90 11.56 -13.10
C LEU A 68 6.80 12.41 -12.20
N GLU A 69 6.27 13.47 -11.60
CA GLU A 69 7.04 14.38 -10.76
C GLU A 69 7.55 13.75 -9.46
N SER A 70 6.92 12.68 -8.95
CA SER A 70 7.28 12.03 -7.69
C SER A 70 8.46 11.03 -7.82
N MET A 71 8.94 10.49 -6.69
CA MET A 71 9.91 9.38 -6.73
C MET A 71 9.27 8.10 -7.26
N ALA A 72 8.14 7.70 -6.69
CA ALA A 72 7.31 6.65 -7.21
C ALA A 72 5.84 6.98 -6.97
N ALA A 73 4.98 6.29 -7.69
CA ALA A 73 3.56 6.23 -7.41
C ALA A 73 3.07 4.82 -7.71
N ARG A 74 2.24 4.28 -6.82
CA ARG A 74 1.43 3.11 -7.13
C ARG A 74 0.21 3.53 -7.93
N TYR A 75 -0.07 2.73 -8.95
CA TYR A 75 -1.28 2.81 -9.74
C TYR A 75 -1.99 1.48 -9.68
N ASP A 76 -3.24 1.53 -9.25
CA ASP A 76 -4.18 0.45 -9.47
C ASP A 76 -4.84 0.69 -10.82
N SER A 77 -4.51 -0.14 -11.82
CA SER A 77 -5.05 0.03 -13.17
C SER A 77 -6.41 -0.62 -13.29
N HIS A 78 -7.43 0.16 -13.65
CA HIS A 78 -8.85 -0.24 -13.68
C HIS A 78 -9.48 -0.26 -15.09
N ALA A 79 -8.73 -0.01 -16.16
CA ALA A 79 -9.31 0.46 -17.41
C ALA A 79 -9.02 -0.43 -18.64
N SER A 80 -9.49 -1.68 -18.57
CA SER A 80 -10.00 -2.55 -19.65
C SER A 80 -9.55 -4.04 -19.59
N GLU A 81 -10.55 -4.92 -19.65
CA GLU A 81 -10.43 -6.37 -19.90
C GLU A 81 -9.85 -7.33 -18.84
N GLY A 82 -9.26 -6.94 -17.71
CA GLY A 82 -8.90 -7.94 -16.71
C GLY A 82 -8.38 -7.47 -15.35
N ALA A 83 -9.29 -7.33 -14.39
CA ALA A 83 -9.05 -7.20 -12.94
C ALA A 83 -8.05 -6.13 -12.45
N LEU A 84 -7.99 -5.99 -11.12
CA LEU A 84 -7.13 -5.05 -10.40
C LEU A 84 -5.65 -5.41 -10.59
N ALA A 85 -4.95 -4.79 -11.54
CA ALA A 85 -3.50 -4.96 -11.67
C ALA A 85 -2.75 -3.82 -10.96
N HIS A 86 -1.67 -4.17 -10.28
CA HIS A 86 -0.83 -3.22 -9.55
C HIS A 86 0.38 -2.84 -10.38
N ALA A 87 0.56 -1.54 -10.58
CA ALA A 87 1.77 -0.99 -11.17
C ALA A 87 2.45 -0.06 -10.17
N ILE A 88 3.77 -0.10 -10.13
CA ILE A 88 4.60 0.89 -9.43
C ILE A 88 5.38 1.61 -10.52
N THR A 89 5.12 2.90 -10.69
CA THR A 89 5.80 3.71 -11.68
C THR A 89 6.77 4.64 -10.98
N TYR A 90 8.01 4.64 -11.44
CA TYR A 90 9.08 5.47 -10.91
C TYR A 90 9.25 6.72 -11.77
N GLY A 91 9.36 7.88 -11.13
CA GLY A 91 9.63 9.16 -11.79
C GLY A 91 11.12 9.50 -11.83
N PRO A 92 11.53 10.61 -12.49
CA PRO A 92 12.94 11.01 -12.57
C PRO A 92 13.59 11.24 -11.19
N LEU A 93 12.81 11.60 -10.17
CA LEU A 93 13.32 11.81 -8.82
C LEU A 93 13.81 10.51 -8.16
N ALA A 94 13.26 9.34 -8.52
CA ALA A 94 13.78 8.06 -8.06
C ALA A 94 15.24 7.83 -8.45
N LEU A 95 15.69 8.50 -9.53
CA LEU A 95 17.08 8.46 -9.99
C LEU A 95 17.97 9.56 -9.39
N ARG A 96 17.50 10.27 -8.38
CA ARG A 96 18.30 11.25 -7.61
C ARG A 96 18.53 10.85 -6.15
N ASP A 97 17.73 9.93 -5.62
CA ASP A 97 17.87 9.44 -4.25
C ASP A 97 17.64 7.91 -4.15
N PRO A 98 18.70 7.08 -4.13
CA PRO A 98 18.57 5.63 -3.98
C PRO A 98 17.97 5.20 -2.64
N HIS A 99 18.15 6.01 -1.58
CA HIS A 99 17.61 5.73 -0.26
C HIS A 99 16.13 6.10 -0.17
N GLY A 100 15.76 7.22 -0.78
CA GLY A 100 14.37 7.64 -0.96
C GLY A 100 13.60 6.64 -1.83
N LEU A 101 14.18 6.20 -2.94
CA LEU A 101 13.60 5.15 -3.77
C LEU A 101 13.38 3.85 -2.99
N PHE A 102 14.35 3.41 -2.17
CA PHE A 102 14.17 2.19 -1.37
C PHE A 102 12.98 2.30 -0.41
N GLN A 103 12.81 3.46 0.22
CA GLN A 103 11.67 3.75 1.10
C GLN A 103 10.35 3.72 0.33
N THR A 104 10.22 4.57 -0.69
CA THR A 104 8.96 4.64 -1.47
C THR A 104 8.64 3.33 -2.14
N ARG A 105 9.65 2.62 -2.68
CA ARG A 105 9.45 1.26 -3.20
C ARG A 105 8.89 0.34 -2.13
N THR A 106 9.50 0.28 -0.93
CA THR A 106 9.00 -0.56 0.18
C THR A 106 7.53 -0.24 0.48
N HIS A 107 7.19 1.05 0.56
CA HIS A 107 5.84 1.54 0.80
C HIS A 107 4.84 1.01 -0.24
N GLU A 108 5.10 1.24 -1.53
CA GLU A 108 4.19 0.81 -2.60
C GLU A 108 4.08 -0.71 -2.73
N PHE A 109 5.13 -1.44 -2.37
CA PHE A 109 5.09 -2.90 -2.34
C PHE A 109 4.20 -3.45 -1.22
N VAL A 110 4.13 -2.78 -0.05
CA VAL A 110 3.17 -3.17 1.00
C VAL A 110 1.75 -3.09 0.47
N HIS A 111 1.41 -2.00 -0.22
CA HIS A 111 0.10 -1.84 -0.84
C HIS A 111 -0.18 -2.94 -1.89
N ALA A 112 0.80 -3.27 -2.74
CA ALA A 112 0.66 -4.37 -3.70
C ALA A 112 0.45 -5.73 -3.02
N ILE A 113 1.13 -5.98 -1.90
CA ILE A 113 0.96 -7.21 -1.10
C ILE A 113 -0.44 -7.25 -0.49
N HIS A 114 -0.93 -6.17 0.11
CA HIS A 114 -2.29 -6.10 0.65
C HIS A 114 -3.31 -6.45 -0.41
N CYS A 115 -3.22 -5.83 -1.59
CA CYS A 115 -4.13 -6.16 -2.66
C CYS A 115 -4.01 -7.61 -3.12
N HIS A 116 -2.80 -8.18 -3.16
CA HIS A 116 -2.65 -9.58 -3.54
C HIS A 116 -3.24 -10.56 -2.53
N THR A 117 -3.15 -10.25 -1.23
CA THR A 117 -3.35 -11.21 -0.14
C THR A 117 -4.64 -11.04 0.64
N LEU A 118 -5.29 -9.88 0.58
CA LEU A 118 -6.43 -9.53 1.43
C LEU A 118 -7.71 -9.31 0.60
N ALA A 119 -8.77 -10.03 0.94
CA ALA A 119 -10.06 -9.91 0.24
C ALA A 119 -10.65 -8.48 0.27
N PRO A 120 -10.54 -7.70 1.37
CA PRO A 120 -10.99 -6.31 1.41
C PRO A 120 -10.43 -5.45 0.27
N PHE A 121 -9.16 -5.59 -0.07
CA PHE A 121 -8.51 -4.79 -1.12
C PHE A 121 -8.94 -5.21 -2.52
N GLN A 122 -9.50 -6.41 -2.69
CA GLN A 122 -10.14 -6.81 -3.94
C GLN A 122 -11.58 -6.32 -4.04
N ALA A 123 -12.21 -5.98 -2.92
CA ALA A 123 -13.57 -5.45 -2.84
C ALA A 123 -13.62 -3.90 -2.90
N ILE A 124 -12.56 -3.23 -3.35
CA ILE A 124 -12.63 -1.79 -3.66
C ILE A 124 -13.43 -1.55 -4.95
N PRO A 125 -14.14 -0.42 -5.11
CA PRO A 125 -15.03 -0.18 -6.25
C PRO A 125 -14.31 -0.19 -7.60
N GLY A 126 -13.03 0.18 -7.66
CA GLY A 126 -12.23 0.10 -8.87
C GLY A 126 -12.02 -1.32 -9.40
N ASN A 127 -12.19 -2.36 -8.59
CA ASN A 127 -12.23 -3.73 -9.13
C ASN A 127 -13.60 -4.04 -9.73
N HIS A 128 -13.81 -3.67 -11.01
CA HIS A 128 -15.10 -3.79 -11.70
C HIS A 128 -15.59 -5.24 -11.85
N HIS A 129 -14.72 -6.24 -11.66
CA HIS A 129 -15.07 -7.66 -11.70
C HIS A 129 -15.50 -8.20 -10.34
N SER A 130 -15.24 -7.48 -9.25
CA SER A 130 -15.65 -7.93 -7.94
C SER A 130 -17.18 -7.88 -7.82
N PRO A 131 -17.86 -8.99 -7.50
CA PRO A 131 -19.31 -8.99 -7.29
C PRO A 131 -19.72 -8.28 -5.97
N VAL A 132 -18.75 -7.95 -5.12
CA VAL A 132 -18.93 -7.25 -3.84
C VAL A 132 -18.07 -5.98 -3.81
N ILE A 133 -18.56 -4.91 -3.20
CA ILE A 133 -17.74 -3.74 -2.88
C ILE A 133 -17.87 -3.34 -1.43
N LEU A 134 -16.81 -2.78 -0.87
CA LEU A 134 -16.85 -2.13 0.43
C LEU A 134 -17.68 -0.85 0.36
N SER A 135 -18.31 -0.51 1.47
CA SER A 135 -18.98 0.78 1.65
C SER A 135 -17.97 1.93 1.54
N PRO A 136 -18.40 3.17 1.23
CA PRO A 136 -17.49 4.30 1.07
C PRO A 136 -16.71 4.61 2.36
N ALA A 137 -17.37 4.50 3.52
CA ALA A 137 -16.75 4.69 4.83
C ALA A 137 -15.62 3.66 5.06
N ASP A 138 -15.90 2.39 4.79
CA ASP A 138 -14.95 1.31 5.03
C ASP A 138 -13.84 1.24 3.97
N ALA A 139 -14.12 1.66 2.74
CA ALA A 139 -13.08 1.83 1.73
C ALA A 139 -12.09 2.94 2.13
N CYS A 140 -12.57 4.05 2.70
CA CYS A 140 -11.69 5.09 3.26
C CYS A 140 -10.88 4.55 4.44
N LEU A 141 -11.53 3.85 5.38
CA LEU A 141 -10.85 3.24 6.51
C LEU A 141 -9.77 2.26 6.05
N LEU A 142 -10.08 1.39 5.08
CA LEU A 142 -9.12 0.44 4.52
C LEU A 142 -7.90 1.15 3.95
N MET A 143 -8.10 2.24 3.21
CA MET A 143 -7.00 3.03 2.64
C MET A 143 -6.14 3.68 3.72
N GLU A 144 -6.75 4.25 4.77
CA GLU A 144 -6.01 4.81 5.90
C GLU A 144 -5.17 3.75 6.63
N LEU A 145 -5.74 2.57 6.86
CA LEU A 145 -5.04 1.45 7.49
C LEU A 145 -3.89 0.95 6.60
N ALA A 146 -4.11 0.89 5.28
CA ALA A 146 -3.10 0.52 4.30
C ALA A 146 -1.89 1.46 4.37
N GLU A 147 -2.13 2.78 4.37
CA GLU A 147 -1.09 3.81 4.45
C GLU A 147 -0.33 3.73 5.78
N ARG A 148 -1.03 3.57 6.91
CA ARG A 148 -0.40 3.38 8.23
C ARG A 148 0.52 2.17 8.25
N ALA A 149 0.06 1.05 7.69
CA ALA A 149 0.87 -0.17 7.60
C ALA A 149 2.09 0.02 6.67
N ALA A 150 1.89 0.61 5.48
CA ALA A 150 2.96 0.86 4.51
C ALA A 150 4.06 1.77 5.08
N PHE A 151 3.70 2.89 5.71
CA PHE A 151 4.67 3.77 6.37
C PHE A 151 5.40 3.08 7.53
N THR A 152 4.70 2.24 8.30
CA THR A 152 5.32 1.52 9.43
C THR A 152 6.40 0.55 8.94
N ILE A 153 6.10 -0.23 7.90
CA ILE A 153 7.04 -1.20 7.32
C ILE A 153 8.19 -0.50 6.62
N GLU A 154 7.91 0.56 5.85
CA GLU A 154 8.93 1.42 5.25
C GLU A 154 9.95 1.90 6.30
N ARG A 155 9.45 2.41 7.43
CA ARG A 155 10.29 2.95 8.51
C ARG A 155 11.09 1.86 9.21
N LEU A 156 10.48 0.71 9.47
CA LEU A 156 11.16 -0.46 10.02
C LEU A 156 12.32 -0.90 9.11
N PHE A 157 12.07 -1.02 7.81
CA PHE A 157 13.07 -1.50 6.86
C PHE A 157 14.19 -0.48 6.64
N LYS A 158 13.84 0.80 6.54
CA LYS A 158 14.81 1.91 6.54
C LYS A 158 15.76 1.83 7.74
N LEU A 159 15.19 1.57 8.90
CA LEU A 159 15.93 1.55 10.15
C LEU A 159 16.84 0.32 10.27
N LYS A 160 16.34 -0.87 9.93
CA LYS A 160 17.16 -2.09 9.83
C LYS A 160 18.31 -1.91 8.85
N HIS A 161 18.03 -1.29 7.70
CA HIS A 161 19.05 -0.97 6.71
C HIS A 161 20.12 -0.01 7.27
N LYS A 162 19.70 1.07 7.96
CA LYS A 162 20.60 2.03 8.64
C LYS A 162 21.53 1.33 9.63
N MET A 163 20.99 0.48 10.51
CA MET A 163 21.79 -0.30 11.47
C MET A 163 22.77 -1.24 10.79
N ALA A 164 22.32 -1.96 9.77
CA ALA A 164 23.16 -2.95 9.12
C ALA A 164 24.36 -2.26 8.42
N LEU A 165 24.18 -1.03 7.92
CA LEU A 165 25.28 -0.22 7.35
C LEU A 165 26.17 0.39 8.44
N ARG A 166 25.59 0.83 9.55
CA ARG A 166 26.26 1.50 10.67
C ARG A 166 25.80 0.84 11.98
N PRO A 167 26.48 -0.23 12.44
CA PRO A 167 26.11 -0.96 13.65
C PRO A 167 26.10 -0.09 14.92
N ASN A 168 26.86 1.00 14.90
CA ASN A 168 26.96 1.99 15.98
C ASN A 168 26.28 3.31 15.60
N ALA A 169 25.36 3.32 14.63
CA ALA A 169 24.56 4.51 14.38
C ALA A 169 23.85 4.87 15.67
N GLU A 170 23.79 6.17 15.99
CA GLU A 170 22.87 6.63 17.01
C GLU A 170 21.45 6.31 16.51
N VAL A 171 20.89 5.31 17.18
CA VAL A 171 19.54 4.87 17.06
C VAL A 171 18.81 5.59 18.19
N SER A 172 17.82 6.41 17.89
CA SER A 172 17.03 7.02 18.97
C SER A 172 16.43 5.92 19.85
N ALA A 173 16.15 6.18 21.14
CA ALA A 173 15.55 5.18 22.05
C ALA A 173 14.26 4.54 21.49
N MET A 174 13.64 5.23 20.55
CA MET A 174 12.43 4.87 19.82
C MET A 174 12.71 4.05 18.56
N GLU A 175 13.73 4.41 17.77
CA GLU A 175 14.24 3.53 16.72
C GLU A 175 14.73 2.19 17.35
N TYR A 176 15.29 2.21 18.56
CA TYR A 176 15.77 1.02 19.27
C TYR A 176 14.63 0.02 19.59
N GLY A 177 13.44 0.52 19.95
CA GLY A 177 12.24 -0.31 20.18
C GLY A 177 11.79 -1.10 18.95
N PHE A 178 11.93 -0.55 17.74
CA PHE A 178 11.62 -1.24 16.47
C PHE A 178 12.59 -2.37 16.13
N LEU A 179 13.83 -2.27 16.62
CA LEU A 179 14.95 -3.11 16.22
C LEU A 179 15.20 -4.26 17.19
N HIS A 180 14.77 -4.13 18.44
CA HIS A 180 15.01 -5.10 19.51
C HIS A 180 13.71 -5.45 20.24
N SER A 181 12.97 -6.40 19.69
CA SER A 181 12.24 -7.34 20.54
C SER A 181 12.08 -8.67 19.80
N PRO A 182 12.67 -9.73 20.37
CA PRO A 182 11.80 -10.68 21.06
C PRO A 182 11.58 -10.41 22.56
N ASP A 183 12.39 -9.59 23.25
CA ASP A 183 12.40 -9.55 24.74
C ASP A 183 12.49 -8.18 25.45
N ILE A 184 12.19 -7.03 24.82
CA ILE A 184 12.16 -5.73 25.53
C ILE A 184 10.89 -4.91 25.22
N THR A 185 10.33 -4.35 26.29
CA THR A 185 9.14 -3.51 26.34
C THR A 185 9.36 -2.12 25.79
N ILE A 186 8.65 -1.75 24.71
CA ILE A 186 8.63 -0.36 24.21
C ILE A 186 7.75 0.49 25.15
N PRO A 187 8.23 1.62 25.68
CA PRO A 187 7.42 2.52 26.50
C PRO A 187 6.25 3.12 25.70
N GLN A 188 5.07 3.29 26.33
CA GLN A 188 3.84 3.84 25.76
C GLN A 188 4.01 5.19 25.01
N HIS A 189 5.06 5.96 25.32
CA HIS A 189 5.35 7.25 24.67
C HIS A 189 5.87 7.12 23.22
N ALA A 190 6.29 5.93 22.78
CA ALA A 190 6.75 5.71 21.41
C ALA A 190 5.60 5.50 20.40
N ALA A 191 4.40 5.12 20.85
CA ALA A 191 3.25 4.88 19.97
C ALA A 191 2.51 6.15 19.55
N SER A 192 2.32 7.08 20.48
CA SER A 192 1.83 8.42 20.13
C SER A 192 2.81 9.11 19.18
N TYR A 193 4.12 8.86 19.31
CA TYR A 193 5.09 9.35 18.35
C TYR A 193 5.10 8.54 17.04
N LEU A 194 4.59 7.31 17.00
CA LEU A 194 4.44 6.55 15.75
C LEU A 194 3.26 6.99 14.90
N GLU A 195 2.14 7.33 15.53
CA GLU A 195 1.12 8.15 14.88
C GLU A 195 1.76 9.47 14.42
N ASN A 196 2.55 10.16 15.25
CA ASN A 196 3.17 11.42 14.84
C ASN A 196 4.37 11.31 13.87
N ILE A 197 5.01 10.15 13.66
CA ILE A 197 6.08 9.92 12.66
C ILE A 197 5.46 9.47 11.35
N ALA A 198 4.53 8.51 11.38
CA ALA A 198 3.78 8.10 10.20
C ALA A 198 3.03 9.32 9.63
N LEU A 199 2.64 10.24 10.52
CA LEU A 199 1.84 11.42 10.21
C LEU A 199 2.57 12.72 10.58
N GLY A 200 3.91 12.73 10.51
CA GLY A 200 4.80 13.87 10.81
C GLY A 200 4.12 15.07 11.47
N HIS A 201 4.15 15.20 12.80
CA HIS A 201 3.66 16.24 13.75
C HIS A 201 2.82 17.47 13.30
N ASP A 202 2.83 17.88 12.02
CA ASP A 202 1.95 18.84 11.36
C ASP A 202 0.91 18.17 10.41
N ASN A 203 0.89 16.84 10.22
CA ASN A 203 0.09 16.14 9.18
C ASN A 203 -1.27 15.56 9.61
N TYR A 204 -2.03 16.24 10.48
CA TYR A 204 -3.50 16.07 10.44
C TYR A 204 -4.02 16.25 8.99
N THR A 205 -3.34 17.12 8.23
CA THR A 205 -3.51 17.36 6.80
C THR A 205 -3.19 16.17 5.89
N GLY A 206 -2.29 15.26 6.28
CA GLY A 206 -1.84 14.14 5.44
C GLY A 206 -2.88 13.01 5.36
N LEU A 207 -3.38 12.52 6.50
CA LEU A 207 -4.46 11.53 6.47
C LEU A 207 -5.81 12.14 6.07
N MET A 208 -6.06 13.42 6.37
CA MET A 208 -7.19 14.12 5.78
C MET A 208 -7.08 14.17 4.25
N TYR A 209 -5.88 14.39 3.71
CA TYR A 209 -5.61 14.29 2.27
C TYR A 209 -5.88 12.88 1.74
N TYR A 210 -5.41 11.83 2.41
CA TYR A 210 -5.68 10.45 1.99
C TYR A 210 -7.17 10.10 2.03
N ARG A 211 -7.93 10.62 3.00
CA ARG A 211 -9.38 10.45 3.05
C ARG A 211 -10.10 11.21 1.95
N ASP A 212 -9.73 12.47 1.70
CA ASP A 212 -10.30 13.25 0.59
C ASP A 212 -10.06 12.54 -0.75
N MET A 213 -8.82 12.08 -0.95
CA MET A 213 -8.40 11.30 -2.11
C MET A 213 -9.15 9.96 -2.19
N ALA A 214 -9.32 9.24 -1.07
CA ALA A 214 -10.08 7.99 -1.04
C ALA A 214 -11.54 8.22 -1.47
N LEU A 215 -12.17 9.29 -0.98
CA LEU A 215 -13.54 9.66 -1.36
C LEU A 215 -13.63 10.06 -2.84
N ASP A 216 -12.65 10.80 -3.37
CA ASP A 216 -12.58 11.16 -4.80
C ASP A 216 -12.39 9.93 -5.70
N ILE A 217 -11.47 9.03 -5.32
CA ILE A 217 -11.19 7.79 -6.05
C ILE A 217 -12.43 6.89 -6.02
N TYR A 218 -13.05 6.72 -4.85
CA TYR A 218 -14.27 5.92 -4.71
C TYR A 218 -15.39 6.45 -5.62
N GLN A 219 -15.61 7.76 -5.62
CA GLN A 219 -16.60 8.39 -6.51
C GLN A 219 -16.30 8.13 -7.99
N ALA A 220 -15.05 8.33 -8.41
CA ALA A 220 -14.63 8.10 -9.79
C ALA A 220 -14.80 6.63 -10.19
N ASP A 221 -14.50 5.69 -9.29
CA ASP A 221 -14.64 4.25 -9.53
C ASP A 221 -16.09 3.82 -9.66
N ILE A 222 -16.99 4.34 -8.82
CA ILE A 222 -18.43 4.06 -8.96
C ILE A 222 -18.94 4.54 -10.33
N LEU A 223 -18.60 5.78 -10.73
CA LEU A 223 -18.97 6.30 -12.05
C LEU A 223 -18.44 5.43 -13.20
N ARG A 224 -17.16 5.06 -13.13
CA ARG A 224 -16.55 4.16 -14.13
C ARG A 224 -17.26 2.81 -14.17
N ARG A 225 -17.63 2.28 -13.00
CA ARG A 225 -18.30 0.99 -12.90
C ARG A 225 -19.72 1.04 -13.49
N GLU A 226 -20.48 2.09 -13.24
CA GLU A 226 -21.79 2.33 -13.87
C GLU A 226 -21.70 2.39 -15.40
N GLN A 227 -20.58 2.89 -15.94
CA GLN A 227 -20.33 3.01 -17.38
C GLN A 227 -19.83 1.72 -18.04
N THR A 228 -19.15 0.84 -17.30
CA THR A 228 -18.37 -0.27 -17.88
C THR A 228 -18.83 -1.66 -17.44
N SER A 229 -19.55 -1.77 -16.32
CA SER A 229 -19.96 -3.07 -15.79
C SER A 229 -21.27 -3.52 -16.41
N THR A 230 -21.26 -4.73 -16.99
CA THR A 230 -22.47 -5.45 -17.42
C THR A 230 -23.01 -6.37 -16.33
N ALA A 231 -22.34 -6.42 -15.16
CA ALA A 231 -22.74 -7.26 -14.04
C ALA A 231 -23.88 -6.62 -13.24
N TYR A 232 -24.72 -7.47 -12.65
CA TYR A 232 -25.71 -7.12 -11.63
C TYR A 232 -25.10 -6.15 -10.60
N PRO A 233 -25.84 -5.17 -10.04
CA PRO A 233 -25.27 -4.23 -9.08
C PRO A 233 -24.54 -4.99 -7.98
N PRO A 234 -23.31 -4.57 -7.62
CA PRO A 234 -22.52 -5.28 -6.63
C PRO A 234 -23.23 -5.31 -5.29
N VAL A 235 -22.99 -6.36 -4.51
CA VAL A 235 -23.36 -6.36 -3.09
C VAL A 235 -22.46 -5.35 -2.39
N ILE A 236 -23.04 -4.42 -1.64
CA ILE A 236 -22.28 -3.48 -0.81
C ILE A 236 -22.12 -4.11 0.56
N ALA A 237 -20.88 -4.20 1.04
CA ALA A 237 -20.51 -4.82 2.30
C ALA A 237 -19.71 -3.86 3.19
N ARG A 238 -19.66 -4.16 4.48
CA ARG A 238 -18.81 -3.49 5.47
C ARG A 238 -17.65 -4.38 5.89
N LEU A 239 -16.58 -3.78 6.43
CA LEU A 239 -15.50 -4.50 7.07
C LEU A 239 -15.97 -5.11 8.39
N SER A 240 -15.47 -6.29 8.69
CA SER A 240 -15.49 -6.85 10.03
C SER A 240 -14.25 -6.42 10.81
N ALA A 241 -14.27 -6.61 12.14
CA ALA A 241 -13.08 -6.41 12.96
C ALA A 241 -11.91 -7.32 12.53
N ALA A 242 -12.19 -8.52 12.01
CA ALA A 242 -11.16 -9.42 11.51
C ALA A 242 -10.48 -8.88 10.25
N ASP A 243 -11.25 -8.29 9.33
CA ASP A 243 -10.71 -7.66 8.11
C ASP A 243 -9.78 -6.48 8.43
N ILE A 244 -10.18 -5.67 9.42
CA ILE A 244 -9.40 -4.53 9.90
C ILE A 244 -8.06 -5.03 10.48
N LEU A 245 -8.10 -6.01 11.38
CA LEU A 245 -6.89 -6.59 11.98
C LEU A 245 -5.99 -7.25 10.94
N ALA A 246 -6.55 -7.97 9.96
CA ALA A 246 -5.79 -8.60 8.89
C ALA A 246 -4.99 -7.60 8.05
N THR A 247 -5.48 -6.36 7.90
CA THR A 247 -4.75 -5.28 7.20
C THR A 247 -3.44 -4.90 7.93
N GLY A 248 -3.39 -5.10 9.25
CA GLY A 248 -2.20 -4.85 10.07
C GLY A 248 -1.26 -6.04 10.16
N HIS A 249 -1.68 -7.22 9.69
CA HIS A 249 -0.91 -8.45 9.82
C HIS A 249 0.03 -8.64 8.62
N LEU A 250 1.28 -8.19 8.77
CA LEU A 250 2.30 -8.29 7.72
C LEU A 250 3.68 -8.64 8.31
N LEU A 251 4.40 -9.57 7.67
CA LEU A 251 5.77 -9.95 8.07
C LEU A 251 5.89 -10.44 9.52
N GLY A 252 4.87 -11.18 9.97
CA GLY A 252 4.73 -11.63 11.35
C GLY A 252 4.51 -10.51 12.38
N LEU A 253 4.25 -9.29 11.93
CA LEU A 253 3.81 -8.17 12.77
C LEU A 253 2.30 -8.06 12.67
N ASP A 254 1.63 -7.88 13.80
CA ASP A 254 0.24 -7.40 13.82
C ASP A 254 0.25 -5.98 14.38
N LEU A 255 0.12 -5.02 13.48
CA LEU A 255 0.22 -3.59 13.79
C LEU A 255 -1.04 -3.08 14.52
N PHE A 256 -2.16 -3.78 14.42
CA PHE A 256 -3.47 -3.32 14.90
C PHE A 256 -4.03 -4.13 16.06
N ALA A 257 -3.47 -5.30 16.35
CA ALA A 257 -3.70 -5.98 17.63
C ALA A 257 -2.76 -5.45 18.73
N PRO A 258 -3.18 -5.55 20.00
CA PRO A 258 -2.29 -5.31 21.13
C PRO A 258 -1.10 -6.28 21.08
N GLN A 259 0.04 -5.78 20.63
CA GLN A 259 1.30 -6.48 20.79
C GLN A 259 1.87 -6.10 22.15
N PRO A 260 2.61 -7.00 22.83
CA PRO A 260 3.20 -6.67 24.12
C PRO A 260 4.12 -5.44 24.07
N PHE A 261 4.54 -5.03 22.87
CA PHE A 261 5.58 -4.04 22.64
C PHE A 261 5.23 -2.99 21.57
N ILE A 262 4.15 -3.13 20.82
CA ILE A 262 3.65 -2.09 19.91
C ILE A 262 2.23 -1.80 20.38
N PRO A 263 1.95 -0.60 20.91
CA PRO A 263 0.57 -0.21 21.17
C PRO A 263 -0.20 -0.31 19.86
N ALA A 264 -1.31 -1.06 19.90
CA ALA A 264 -2.20 -1.18 18.76
C ALA A 264 -2.47 0.22 18.20
N TYR A 265 -2.22 0.44 16.91
CA TYR A 265 -2.74 1.66 16.30
C TYR A 265 -4.25 1.66 16.45
N SER A 266 -4.83 2.86 16.50
CA SER A 266 -6.27 2.97 16.42
C SER A 266 -6.75 2.26 15.16
N THR A 267 -7.67 1.32 15.33
CA THR A 267 -8.44 0.72 14.24
C THR A 267 -9.56 1.66 13.78
N ASP A 268 -9.80 2.73 14.52
CA ASP A 268 -10.81 3.71 14.20
C ASP A 268 -10.32 4.66 13.11
N SER A 269 -11.28 5.07 12.30
CA SER A 269 -11.16 6.23 11.42
C SER A 269 -10.71 7.46 12.21
N LEU A 270 -9.87 8.29 11.59
CA LEU A 270 -9.55 9.59 12.18
C LEU A 270 -10.79 10.50 12.29
N PRO A 271 -10.73 11.56 13.10
CA PRO A 271 -11.76 12.60 13.08
C PRO A 271 -11.94 13.17 11.67
N VAL A 272 -13.19 13.19 11.25
CA VAL A 272 -13.70 13.70 9.97
C VAL A 272 -13.93 15.19 10.04
N THR A 273 -13.64 15.91 8.94
CA THR A 273 -14.17 17.27 8.78
C THR A 273 -15.63 17.25 8.35
N ASN A 274 -16.36 18.33 8.62
CA ASN A 274 -17.75 18.47 8.14
C ASN A 274 -17.87 18.28 6.62
N GLN A 275 -16.87 18.72 5.84
CA GLN A 275 -16.87 18.57 4.39
C GLN A 275 -16.72 17.09 3.97
N GLN A 276 -15.83 16.35 4.63
CA GLN A 276 -15.64 14.92 4.41
C GLN A 276 -16.90 14.14 4.78
N ASP A 277 -17.53 14.48 5.90
CA ASP A 277 -18.79 13.86 6.33
C ASP A 277 -19.91 14.09 5.32
N MET A 278 -20.05 15.32 4.83
CA MET A 278 -21.05 15.64 3.80
C MET A 278 -20.80 14.85 2.50
N LYS A 279 -19.53 14.72 2.09
CA LYS A 279 -19.15 13.96 0.89
C LYS A 279 -19.40 12.46 1.07
N LEU A 280 -19.04 11.92 2.24
CA LEU A 280 -19.31 10.53 2.60
C LEU A 280 -20.81 10.23 2.59
N GLN A 281 -21.62 11.04 3.29
CA GLN A 281 -23.08 10.91 3.31
C GLN A 281 -23.68 11.04 1.90
N HIS A 282 -23.15 11.93 1.06
CA HIS A 282 -23.60 12.04 -0.32
C HIS A 282 -23.35 10.76 -1.11
N LEU A 283 -22.15 10.18 -1.01
CA LEU A 283 -21.81 8.92 -1.66
C LEU A 283 -22.66 7.75 -1.16
N GLU A 284 -22.82 7.63 0.16
CA GLU A 284 -23.67 6.61 0.79
C GLU A 284 -25.11 6.68 0.28
N ASN A 285 -25.70 7.88 0.27
CA ASN A 285 -27.06 8.10 -0.24
C ASN A 285 -27.17 7.77 -1.74
N TRP A 286 -26.16 8.15 -2.54
CA TRP A 286 -26.16 7.86 -3.97
C TRP A 286 -26.19 6.36 -4.24
N ILE A 287 -25.39 5.57 -3.54
CA ILE A 287 -25.36 4.10 -3.73
C ILE A 287 -26.39 3.34 -2.87
N GLY A 288 -27.31 4.05 -2.21
CA GLY A 288 -28.45 3.46 -1.52
C GLY A 288 -28.19 2.95 -0.09
N ILE A 289 -27.09 3.35 0.55
CA ILE A 289 -26.81 3.02 1.95
C ILE A 289 -27.60 3.95 2.86
N THR A 290 -28.48 3.39 3.69
CA THR A 290 -29.22 4.17 4.71
C THR A 290 -28.53 4.12 6.07
N ARG A 291 -27.96 2.97 6.46
CA ARG A 291 -27.22 2.78 7.71
C ARG A 291 -26.12 1.75 7.51
N GLN A 292 -24.90 2.09 7.90
CA GLN A 292 -23.73 1.20 7.78
C GLN A 292 -23.93 -0.13 8.53
N GLN A 293 -24.52 -0.10 9.73
CA GLN A 293 -24.76 -1.32 10.51
C GLN A 293 -25.72 -2.33 9.87
N ASP A 294 -26.52 -1.91 8.88
CA ASP A 294 -27.46 -2.79 8.18
C ASP A 294 -26.78 -3.55 7.03
N LEU A 295 -25.55 -3.18 6.66
CA LEU A 295 -24.79 -3.85 5.61
C LEU A 295 -24.24 -5.21 6.12
N PRO A 296 -24.22 -6.25 5.27
CA PRO A 296 -23.51 -7.48 5.58
C PRO A 296 -22.01 -7.19 5.68
N THR A 297 -21.30 -7.94 6.53
CA THR A 297 -19.83 -7.98 6.49
C THR A 297 -19.35 -8.53 5.14
N LEU A 298 -18.09 -8.28 4.79
CA LEU A 298 -17.49 -8.84 3.57
C LEU A 298 -17.60 -10.36 3.53
N ALA A 299 -17.33 -11.05 4.64
CA ALA A 299 -17.45 -12.50 4.75
C ALA A 299 -18.89 -12.98 4.52
N GLU A 300 -19.89 -12.30 5.10
CA GLU A 300 -21.31 -12.62 4.88
C GLU A 300 -21.71 -12.41 3.41
N ALA A 301 -21.34 -11.28 2.81
CA ALA A 301 -21.61 -10.97 1.41
C ALA A 301 -20.97 -11.98 0.46
N LEU A 302 -19.72 -12.39 0.71
CA LEU A 302 -19.05 -13.43 -0.07
C LEU A 302 -19.71 -14.79 0.07
N SER A 303 -20.11 -15.16 1.29
CA SER A 303 -20.81 -16.41 1.58
C SER A 303 -22.15 -16.48 0.86
N ASP A 304 -22.94 -15.41 0.87
CA ASP A 304 -24.22 -15.32 0.16
C ASP A 304 -24.05 -15.46 -1.37
N LEU A 305 -22.90 -15.03 -1.88
CA LEU A 305 -22.50 -15.21 -3.28
C LEU A 305 -21.86 -16.58 -3.58
N GLY A 306 -21.74 -17.45 -2.58
CA GLY A 306 -21.19 -18.80 -2.72
C GLY A 306 -19.66 -18.88 -2.72
N TYR A 307 -18.97 -17.86 -2.20
CA TYR A 307 -17.52 -17.83 -2.07
C TYR A 307 -17.07 -18.10 -0.63
N THR A 308 -15.95 -18.81 -0.46
CA THR A 308 -15.09 -18.59 0.70
C THR A 308 -14.15 -17.41 0.42
N GLU A 309 -13.57 -16.81 1.44
CA GLU A 309 -12.62 -15.71 1.26
C GLU A 309 -11.43 -16.11 0.39
N GLU A 310 -10.83 -17.28 0.63
CA GLU A 310 -9.72 -17.78 -0.19
C GLU A 310 -10.17 -18.20 -1.60
N GLY A 311 -11.45 -18.59 -1.75
CA GLY A 311 -12.05 -18.86 -3.05
C GLY A 311 -12.15 -17.57 -3.87
N TYR A 312 -12.71 -16.53 -3.26
CA TYR A 312 -12.83 -15.19 -3.83
C TYR A 312 -11.45 -14.62 -4.23
N LEU A 313 -10.48 -14.60 -3.32
CA LEU A 313 -9.12 -14.13 -3.60
C LEU A 313 -8.47 -14.88 -4.78
N ARG A 314 -8.59 -16.21 -4.82
CA ARG A 314 -8.05 -17.00 -5.93
C ARG A 314 -8.70 -16.67 -7.27
N GLU A 315 -10.01 -16.43 -7.31
CA GLU A 315 -10.68 -16.00 -8.54
C GLU A 315 -10.21 -14.61 -8.99
N GLN A 316 -10.07 -13.66 -8.06
CA GLN A 316 -9.56 -12.34 -8.39
C GLN A 316 -8.12 -12.41 -8.93
N GLN A 317 -7.23 -13.16 -8.28
CA GLN A 317 -5.86 -13.38 -8.75
C GLN A 317 -5.77 -14.06 -10.12
N LYS A 318 -6.71 -14.97 -10.46
CA LYS A 318 -6.78 -15.56 -11.80
C LYS A 318 -7.12 -14.51 -12.86
N LEU A 319 -8.01 -13.58 -12.54
CA LEU A 319 -8.36 -12.49 -13.43
C LEU A 319 -7.18 -11.52 -13.61
N GLN A 320 -6.46 -11.20 -12.53
CA GLN A 320 -5.26 -10.36 -12.57
C GLN A 320 -4.18 -10.92 -13.52
N LYS A 321 -3.94 -12.23 -13.47
CA LYS A 321 -2.99 -12.92 -14.36
C LYS A 321 -3.40 -12.91 -15.84
N ARG A 322 -4.67 -12.67 -16.15
CA ARG A 322 -5.21 -12.62 -17.51
C ARG A 322 -5.20 -11.20 -18.09
N GLY A 323 -5.16 -10.18 -17.24
CA GLY A 323 -5.04 -8.79 -17.65
C GLY A 323 -3.69 -8.52 -18.33
N ARG A 324 -3.69 -7.69 -19.38
CA ARG A 324 -2.44 -7.15 -19.93
C ARG A 324 -1.95 -5.99 -19.05
N PRO A 325 -0.64 -5.86 -18.78
CA PRO A 325 -0.12 -4.68 -18.13
C PRO A 325 -0.35 -3.45 -19.02
N TYR A 326 -0.94 -2.40 -18.46
CA TYR A 326 -1.13 -1.12 -19.13
C TYR A 326 0.16 -0.32 -19.25
N THR A 327 0.20 0.58 -20.22
CA THR A 327 1.19 1.65 -20.23
C THR A 327 0.65 2.84 -19.44
N VAL A 328 1.52 3.61 -18.76
CA VAL A 328 1.13 4.79 -17.96
C VAL A 328 0.32 5.82 -18.77
N LYS A 329 0.53 5.86 -20.10
CA LYS A 329 -0.24 6.68 -21.05
C LYS A 329 -1.75 6.34 -21.09
N ASP A 330 -2.12 5.12 -20.75
CA ASP A 330 -3.51 4.68 -20.71
C ASP A 330 -4.20 5.12 -19.41
N GLN A 331 -3.45 5.31 -18.32
CA GLN A 331 -3.96 5.75 -17.02
C GLN A 331 -4.19 7.27 -16.98
N ILE A 332 -3.25 8.07 -17.50
CA ILE A 332 -3.35 9.55 -17.47
C ILE A 332 -4.55 10.06 -18.28
N LYS A 333 -4.97 9.35 -19.34
CA LYS A 333 -6.20 9.70 -20.07
C LYS A 333 -7.48 9.55 -19.23
N GLY A 334 -7.47 8.70 -18.21
CA GLY A 334 -8.60 8.47 -17.31
C GLY A 334 -8.67 9.43 -16.11
N PHE A 335 -7.61 10.20 -15.84
CA PHE A 335 -7.52 11.16 -14.72
C PHE A 335 -7.57 12.63 -15.15
N ARG A 336 -7.62 12.94 -16.45
CA ARG A 336 -7.98 14.29 -16.93
C ARG A 336 -9.51 14.42 -16.94
N LEU A 337 -10.09 14.83 -15.81
CA LEU A 337 -11.42 15.45 -15.73
C LEU A 337 -11.26 16.96 -15.58
#